data_AF-A0A3D2AT86-F1
#
_entry.id   AF-A0A3D2AT86-F1
#
_cell.length_a   1.000
_cell.length_b   1.000
_cell.length_c   1.000
_cell.angle_alpha   90.00
_cell.angle_beta   90.00
_cell.angle_gamma   90.00
#
_symmetry.space_group_name_H-M   'P 1'
#
loop_
_entity.id
_entity.type
_entity.pdbx_description
1 polymer ?
#
loop_
_entity_poly.entity_id
_entity_poly.type
_entity_poly.pdbx_seq_one_letter_code
_entity_poly.pdbx_strand_id
1 'polypeptide(L)'
;MNLQTVKNQKGFTIVELLIVIVVIGILAAITIVSFNGVQNRGKTSSAESAANTVLKKAEAANSITSSYPQNAAGFSANNESSLTGSGVVLVAANITAAPSNPATLYIVPCSGTAGTGGRITYWDYAANAAVVKSYGQPTATGTCAAGTALPAATF
;
A
#
# COMPACT_ATOMS: atom_id res chain seq x y z
N MET A 1 69.45 -12.24 -25.66
CA MET A 1 68.44 -11.71 -26.61
C MET A 1 67.14 -11.61 -25.85
N ASN A 2 66.63 -10.40 -25.64
CA ASN A 2 65.46 -10.15 -24.79
C ASN A 2 64.22 -10.05 -25.68
N LEU A 3 63.31 -11.03 -25.59
CA LEU A 3 62.07 -11.07 -26.37
C LEU A 3 61.04 -10.14 -25.71
N GLN A 4 60.97 -8.89 -26.18
CA GLN A 4 59.90 -7.98 -25.80
C GLN A 4 58.59 -8.44 -26.44
N THR A 5 57.76 -9.12 -25.64
CA THR A 5 56.40 -9.51 -26.02
C THR A 5 55.55 -8.26 -26.19
N VAL A 6 55.20 -7.93 -27.44
CA VAL A 6 54.26 -6.86 -27.78
C VAL A 6 52.87 -7.31 -27.33
N LYS A 7 52.36 -6.73 -26.24
CA LYS A 7 50.99 -6.97 -25.78
C LYS A 7 50.03 -6.38 -26.81
N ASN A 8 49.30 -7.26 -27.50
CA ASN A 8 48.32 -6.90 -28.51
C ASN A 8 47.11 -6.22 -27.83
N GLN A 9 47.17 -4.89 -27.67
CA GLN A 9 46.05 -4.10 -27.15
C GLN A 9 44.97 -4.00 -28.22
N LYS A 10 44.03 -4.95 -28.22
CA LYS A 10 42.80 -4.85 -29.02
C LYS A 10 41.93 -3.76 -28.41
N GLY A 11 41.90 -2.60 -29.05
CA GLY A 11 40.98 -1.52 -28.68
C GLY A 11 39.53 -1.91 -28.97
N PHE A 12 38.61 -1.51 -28.09
CA PHE A 12 37.17 -1.64 -28.30
C PHE A 12 36.78 -0.75 -29.49
N THR A 13 36.09 -1.29 -30.48
CA THR A 13 35.63 -0.50 -31.62
C THR A 13 34.50 0.43 -31.18
N ILE A 14 34.43 1.63 -31.76
CA ILE A 14 33.32 2.57 -31.51
C ILE A 14 31.97 1.93 -31.87
N VAL A 15 31.96 1.05 -32.88
CA VAL A 15 30.77 0.33 -33.32
C VAL A 15 30.28 -0.66 -32.25
N GLU A 16 31.20 -1.40 -31.60
CA GLU A 16 30.85 -2.28 -30.49
C GLU A 16 30.25 -1.51 -29.32
N LEU A 17 30.76 -0.32 -29.01
CA LEU A 17 30.20 0.50 -27.94
C LEU A 17 28.85 1.12 -28.33
N LEU A 18 28.68 1.50 -29.61
CA LEU A 18 27.45 2.08 -30.13
C LEU A 18 26.29 1.08 -30.11
N ILE A 19 26.51 -0.15 -30.58
CA ILE A 19 25.43 -1.16 -30.56
C ILE A 19 25.01 -1.49 -29.12
N VAL A 20 25.96 -1.50 -28.18
CA VAL A 20 25.68 -1.75 -26.77
C VAL A 20 24.76 -0.68 -26.19
N ILE A 21 25.06 0.62 -26.36
CA ILE A 21 24.18 1.68 -25.83
C ILE A 21 22.78 1.67 -26.46
N VAL A 22 22.67 1.31 -27.73
CA VAL A 22 21.37 1.17 -28.42
C VAL A 22 20.56 0.03 -27.83
N VAL A 23 21.18 -1.13 -27.62
CA VAL A 23 20.52 -2.29 -27.01
C VAL A 23 20.09 -1.99 -25.57
N ILE A 24 20.94 -1.36 -24.76
CA ILE A 24 20.58 -0.97 -23.38
C ILE A 24 19.44 0.05 -23.40
N GLY A 25 19.42 0.99 -24.35
CA GLY A 25 18.35 1.97 -24.51
C GLY A 25 16.98 1.34 -24.81
N ILE A 26 16.93 0.35 -25.71
CA ILE A 26 15.70 -0.38 -26.04
C ILE A 26 15.21 -1.19 -24.82
N LEU A 27 16.12 -1.91 -24.15
CA LEU A 27 15.77 -2.68 -22.96
C LEU A 27 15.27 -1.78 -21.82
N ALA A 28 15.92 -0.63 -21.60
CA ALA A 28 15.51 0.34 -20.59
C ALA A 28 14.10 0.92 -20.86
N ALA A 29 13.76 1.21 -22.12
CA ALA A 29 12.43 1.72 -22.46
C ALA A 29 11.31 0.72 -22.12
N ILE A 30 11.51 -0.57 -22.44
CA ILE A 30 10.53 -1.63 -22.14
C ILE A 30 10.42 -1.85 -20.63
N THR A 31 11.54 -1.85 -19.90
CA THR A 31 11.53 -2.09 -18.46
C THR A 31 10.83 -0.96 -17.70
N ILE A 32 10.97 0.30 -18.11
CA ILE A 32 10.29 1.44 -17.45
C ILE A 32 8.75 1.28 -17.47
N VAL A 33 8.16 0.89 -18.60
CA VAL A 33 6.70 0.73 -18.69
C VAL A 33 6.21 -0.41 -17.80
N SER A 34 6.92 -1.55 -17.81
CA SER A 34 6.60 -2.71 -16.97
C SER A 34 6.77 -2.41 -15.47
N PHE A 35 7.83 -1.67 -15.11
CA PHE A 35 8.19 -1.37 -13.73
C PHE A 35 7.14 -0.52 -13.01
N ASN A 36 6.46 0.40 -13.70
CA ASN A 36 5.35 1.17 -13.13
C ASN A 36 4.18 0.26 -12.70
N GLY A 37 3.82 -0.72 -13.54
CA GLY A 37 2.77 -1.69 -13.20
C GLY A 37 3.11 -2.57 -12.00
N VAL A 38 4.37 -3.03 -11.92
CA VAL A 38 4.86 -3.83 -10.78
C VAL A 38 4.89 -3.01 -9.49
N GLN A 39 5.37 -1.77 -9.54
CA GLN A 39 5.36 -0.87 -8.38
C GLN A 39 3.95 -0.64 -7.84
N ASN A 40 2.96 -0.39 -8.70
CA ASN A 40 1.58 -0.18 -8.27
C ASN A 40 0.97 -1.42 -7.60
N ARG A 41 1.26 -2.63 -8.12
CA ARG A 41 0.86 -3.88 -7.47
C ARG A 41 1.56 -4.08 -6.13
N GLY A 42 2.84 -3.75 -6.04
CA GLY A 42 3.61 -3.78 -4.79
C GLY A 42 3.00 -2.85 -3.73
N LYS A 43 2.70 -1.60 -4.10
CA LYS A 43 2.01 -0.63 -3.24
C LYS A 43 0.66 -1.15 -2.76
N THR A 44 -0.12 -1.74 -3.66
CA THR A 44 -1.44 -2.32 -3.34
C THR A 44 -1.31 -3.48 -2.36
N SER A 45 -0.33 -4.38 -2.56
CA SER A 45 -0.06 -5.49 -1.64
C SER A 45 0.38 -5.00 -0.25
N SER A 46 1.21 -3.96 -0.18
CA SER A 46 1.57 -3.32 1.09
C SER A 46 0.36 -2.70 1.79
N ALA A 47 -0.50 -1.98 1.05
CA ALA A 47 -1.72 -1.36 1.57
C ALA A 47 -2.70 -2.42 2.09
N GLU A 48 -2.88 -3.51 1.35
CA GLU A 48 -3.73 -4.63 1.76
C GLU A 48 -3.19 -5.34 3.01
N SER A 49 -1.88 -5.61 3.06
CA SER A 49 -1.22 -6.23 4.22
C SER A 49 -1.38 -5.36 5.47
N ALA A 50 -1.22 -4.04 5.32
CA ALA A 50 -1.48 -3.08 6.38
C ALA A 50 -2.94 -3.14 6.83
N ALA A 51 -3.91 -3.13 5.90
CA ALA A 51 -5.33 -3.21 6.22
C ALA A 51 -5.68 -4.50 6.98
N ASN A 52 -5.16 -5.64 6.53
CA ASN A 52 -5.36 -6.94 7.20
C ASN A 52 -4.75 -6.97 8.61
N THR A 53 -3.61 -6.31 8.81
CA THR A 53 -2.99 -6.18 10.13
C THR A 53 -3.86 -5.37 11.08
N VAL A 54 -4.43 -4.25 10.60
CA VAL A 54 -5.34 -3.41 11.38
C VAL A 54 -6.65 -4.12 11.69
N LEU A 55 -7.21 -4.88 10.73
CA LEU A 55 -8.40 -5.71 10.94
C LEU A 55 -8.21 -6.72 12.08
N LYS A 56 -7.12 -7.50 12.02
CA LYS A 56 -6.79 -8.47 13.08
C LYS A 56 -6.65 -7.80 14.45
N LYS A 57 -6.09 -6.58 14.50
CA LYS A 57 -6.01 -5.80 15.74
C LYS A 57 -7.37 -5.30 16.21
N ALA A 58 -8.26 -4.92 15.30
CA ALA A 58 -9.63 -4.54 15.64
C ALA A 58 -10.36 -5.70 16.33
N GLU A 59 -10.21 -6.91 15.80
CA GLU A 59 -10.80 -8.13 16.36
C GLU A 59 -10.15 -8.52 17.68
N ALA A 60 -8.82 -8.47 17.78
CA ALA A 60 -8.10 -8.74 19.03
C ALA A 60 -8.48 -7.75 20.14
N ALA A 61 -8.62 -6.47 19.81
CA ALA A 61 -9.10 -5.45 20.73
C ALA A 61 -10.49 -5.79 21.25
N ASN A 62 -11.43 -6.15 20.36
CA ASN A 62 -12.78 -6.52 20.76
C ASN A 62 -12.81 -7.74 21.70
N SER A 63 -11.93 -8.73 21.50
CA SER A 63 -11.83 -9.88 22.40
C SER A 63 -11.37 -9.53 23.82
N ILE A 64 -10.66 -8.41 24.00
CA ILE A 64 -10.13 -7.97 25.30
C ILE A 64 -11.05 -6.94 25.95
N THR A 65 -11.48 -5.93 25.20
CA THR A 65 -12.25 -4.78 25.72
C THR A 65 -13.75 -4.88 25.46
N SER A 66 -14.23 -5.96 24.83
CA SER A 66 -15.63 -6.13 24.40
C SER A 66 -16.17 -4.96 23.57
N SER A 67 -15.27 -4.23 22.91
CA SER A 67 -15.55 -3.02 22.17
C SER A 67 -14.49 -2.80 21.10
N TYR A 68 -14.93 -2.41 19.91
CA TYR A 68 -14.03 -2.09 18.80
C TYR A 68 -13.41 -0.69 18.90
N PRO A 69 -12.14 -0.52 18.48
CA PRO A 69 -11.47 0.78 18.45
C PRO A 69 -12.17 1.75 17.49
N GLN A 70 -12.44 2.96 18.00
CA GLN A 70 -13.15 4.04 17.30
C GLN A 70 -12.20 5.03 16.60
N ASN A 71 -10.93 5.06 16.99
CA ASN A 71 -9.94 6.01 16.50
C ASN A 71 -8.56 5.34 16.39
N ALA A 72 -7.62 6.04 15.74
CA ALA A 72 -6.28 5.53 15.50
C ALA A 72 -5.54 5.14 16.78
N ALA A 73 -5.76 5.87 17.89
CA ALA A 73 -5.15 5.58 19.18
C ALA A 73 -5.62 4.24 19.77
N GLY A 74 -6.91 3.89 19.57
CA GLY A 74 -7.47 2.61 20.00
C GLY A 74 -6.82 1.39 19.34
N PHE A 75 -6.21 1.56 18.15
CA PHE A 75 -5.46 0.49 17.48
C PHE A 75 -4.01 0.35 17.95
N SER A 76 -3.49 1.30 18.75
CA SER A 76 -2.14 1.28 19.31
C SER A 76 -2.09 0.89 20.79
N ALA A 77 -3.23 0.91 21.50
CA ALA A 77 -3.28 0.75 22.95
C ALA A 77 -3.36 -0.71 23.44
N ASN A 78 -3.79 -1.65 22.58
CA ASN A 78 -4.15 -3.00 23.01
C ASN A 78 -3.04 -4.00 22.68
N ASN A 79 -1.99 -4.01 23.51
CA ASN A 79 -0.94 -5.02 23.81
C ASN A 79 -0.48 -6.09 22.80
N GLU A 80 -0.86 -6.04 21.53
CA GLU A 80 -0.26 -6.81 20.44
C GLU A 80 0.36 -5.79 19.51
N SER A 81 1.69 -5.74 19.45
CA SER A 81 2.56 -4.90 18.61
C SER A 81 1.93 -3.60 18.10
N SER A 82 2.17 -2.47 18.77
CA SER A 82 1.73 -1.16 18.29
C SER A 82 1.98 -0.99 16.78
N LEU A 83 0.96 -0.55 16.04
CA LEU A 83 1.05 -0.27 14.60
C LEU A 83 2.16 0.75 14.27
N THR A 84 2.61 1.50 15.28
CA THR A 84 3.73 2.45 15.20
C THR A 84 5.04 1.81 14.71
N GLY A 85 5.23 0.49 14.87
CA GLY A 85 6.40 -0.23 14.33
C GLY A 85 6.25 -0.73 12.89
N SER A 86 5.04 -0.70 12.33
CA SER A 86 4.74 -1.29 11.00
C SER A 86 4.78 -0.26 9.86
N GLY A 87 5.07 1.01 10.16
CA GLY A 87 5.00 2.11 9.19
C GLY A 87 3.59 2.43 8.70
N VAL A 88 2.56 1.86 9.35
CA VAL A 88 1.15 2.04 9.01
C VAL A 88 0.64 3.34 9.62
N VAL A 89 0.05 4.18 8.78
CA VAL A 89 -0.53 5.46 9.20
C VAL A 89 -2.05 5.33 9.16
N LEU A 90 -2.71 5.58 10.28
CA LEU A 90 -4.17 5.57 10.39
C LEU A 90 -4.71 7.00 10.36
N VAL A 91 -5.65 7.27 9.47
CA VAL A 91 -6.28 8.58 9.31
C VAL A 91 -7.79 8.45 9.51
N ALA A 92 -8.36 9.28 10.38
CA ALA A 92 -9.80 9.32 10.60
C ALA A 92 -10.51 10.20 9.55
N ALA A 93 -10.58 9.74 8.30
CA ALA A 93 -11.20 10.46 7.20
C ALA A 93 -11.72 9.49 6.12
N ASN A 94 -12.46 10.01 5.14
CA ASN A 94 -12.73 9.30 3.90
C ASN A 94 -11.58 9.53 2.92
N ILE A 95 -11.24 8.50 2.15
CA ILE A 95 -10.22 8.63 1.10
C ILE A 95 -10.80 9.39 -0.09
N THR A 96 -10.12 10.44 -0.54
CA THR A 96 -10.52 11.27 -1.68
C THR A 96 -9.51 11.22 -2.83
N ALA A 97 -8.31 10.70 -2.57
CA ALA A 97 -7.24 10.54 -3.55
C ALA A 97 -6.25 9.46 -3.09
N ALA A 98 -5.40 8.99 -4.02
CA ALA A 98 -4.31 8.08 -3.71
C ALA A 98 -3.31 8.71 -2.72
N PRO A 99 -3.04 8.10 -1.56
CA PRO A 99 -2.07 8.64 -0.61
C PRO A 99 -0.64 8.47 -1.14
N SER A 100 0.25 9.40 -0.78
CA SER A 100 1.67 9.33 -1.14
C SER A 100 2.38 8.12 -0.53
N ASN A 101 1.92 7.68 0.65
CA ASN A 101 2.41 6.48 1.32
C ASN A 101 1.35 5.36 1.23
N PRO A 102 1.66 4.21 0.59
CA PRO A 102 0.73 3.10 0.43
C PRO A 102 0.31 2.44 1.74
N ALA A 103 1.06 2.62 2.82
CA ALA A 103 0.70 2.13 4.15
C ALA A 103 -0.27 3.08 4.91
N THR A 104 -0.82 4.09 4.24
CA THR A 104 -1.84 4.99 4.82
C THR A 104 -3.22 4.37 4.66
N LEU A 105 -3.91 4.20 5.79
CA LEU A 105 -5.24 3.62 5.88
C LEU A 105 -6.21 4.62 6.45
N TYR A 106 -7.42 4.62 5.90
CA TYR A 106 -8.48 5.53 6.28
C TYR A 106 -9.51 4.77 7.11
N ILE A 107 -9.67 5.15 8.36
CA ILE A 107 -10.60 4.54 9.30
C ILE A 107 -11.80 5.44 9.54
N VAL A 108 -12.99 4.85 9.50
CA VAL A 108 -14.23 5.54 9.86
C VAL A 108 -15.04 4.62 10.76
N PRO A 109 -15.32 5.01 12.02
CA PRO A 109 -16.18 4.21 12.89
C PRO A 109 -17.64 4.23 12.43
N CYS A 110 -18.42 3.24 12.86
CA CYS A 110 -19.85 3.22 12.61
C CYS A 110 -20.55 4.35 13.37
N SER A 111 -21.41 5.11 12.69
CA SER A 111 -22.38 5.98 13.36
C SER A 111 -23.50 5.11 13.94
N GLY A 112 -23.79 5.24 15.23
CA GLY A 112 -24.93 4.58 15.88
C GLY A 112 -24.66 4.03 17.27
N THR A 113 -23.47 3.47 17.53
CA THR A 113 -23.03 3.03 18.87
C THR A 113 -21.49 2.91 18.91
N ALA A 114 -20.85 3.54 19.89
CA ALA A 114 -19.42 3.40 20.10
C ALA A 114 -19.09 1.94 20.44
N GLY A 115 -18.11 1.36 19.75
CA GLY A 115 -17.63 0.00 20.01
C GLY A 115 -18.24 -1.10 19.15
N THR A 116 -19.12 -0.79 18.18
CA THR A 116 -19.84 -1.81 17.37
C THR A 116 -19.13 -2.19 16.07
N GLY A 117 -18.14 -1.41 15.63
CA GLY A 117 -17.34 -1.70 14.44
C GLY A 117 -16.84 -0.45 13.72
N GLY A 118 -16.30 -0.64 12.53
CA GLY A 118 -15.85 0.43 11.64
C GLY A 118 -15.47 -0.08 10.25
N ARG A 119 -15.05 0.85 9.40
CA ARG A 119 -14.48 0.57 8.07
C ARG A 119 -13.04 1.02 8.01
N ILE A 120 -12.21 0.22 7.37
CA ILE A 120 -10.83 0.52 6.97
C ILE A 120 -10.83 0.59 5.45
N THR A 121 -10.33 1.69 4.91
CA THR A 121 -10.24 1.91 3.48
C THR A 121 -8.77 2.08 3.09
N TYR A 122 -8.36 1.38 2.04
CA TYR A 122 -7.04 1.53 1.43
C TYR A 122 -7.18 1.84 -0.06
N TRP A 123 -6.12 2.36 -0.67
CA TRP A 123 -6.10 2.62 -2.11
C TRP A 123 -5.49 1.45 -2.86
N ASP A 124 -6.19 0.95 -3.87
CA ASP A 124 -5.66 0.04 -4.87
C ASP A 124 -5.03 0.88 -5.99
N TYR A 125 -3.70 0.85 -6.08
CA TYR A 125 -2.95 1.60 -7.08
C TYR A 125 -2.96 0.91 -8.45
N ALA A 126 -3.30 -0.37 -8.51
CA ALA A 126 -3.46 -1.10 -9.77
C ALA A 126 -4.84 -0.83 -10.40
N ALA A 127 -5.89 -0.79 -9.58
CA ALA A 127 -7.26 -0.49 -10.02
C ALA A 127 -7.60 1.00 -9.99
N ASN A 128 -6.73 1.83 -9.41
CA ASN A 128 -6.95 3.26 -9.15
C ASN A 128 -8.28 3.54 -8.43
N ALA A 129 -8.54 2.75 -7.39
CA ALA A 129 -9.82 2.75 -6.69
C ALA A 129 -9.62 2.57 -5.18
N ALA A 130 -10.54 3.12 -4.40
CA ALA A 130 -10.59 2.90 -2.96
C ALA A 130 -11.28 1.56 -2.66
N VAL A 131 -10.66 0.75 -1.82
CA VAL A 131 -11.19 -0.55 -1.38
C VAL A 131 -11.51 -0.48 0.10
N VAL A 132 -12.74 -0.85 0.45
CA VAL A 132 -13.27 -0.79 1.82
C VAL A 132 -13.29 -2.21 2.41
N LYS A 133 -12.76 -2.38 3.62
CA LYS A 133 -12.93 -3.56 4.46
C LYS A 133 -13.61 -3.15 5.78
N SER A 134 -14.65 -3.87 6.18
CA SER A 134 -15.38 -3.61 7.42
C SER A 134 -14.97 -4.57 8.53
N TYR A 135 -15.05 -4.11 9.78
CA TYR A 135 -14.89 -4.93 10.99
C TYR A 135 -16.02 -4.66 11.97
N GLY A 136 -16.40 -5.67 12.76
CA GLY A 136 -17.52 -5.62 13.70
C GLY A 136 -18.88 -5.91 13.05
N GLN A 137 -19.95 -5.69 13.79
CA GLN A 137 -21.33 -5.88 13.32
C GLN A 137 -21.80 -4.56 12.70
N PRO A 138 -21.88 -4.43 11.36
CA PRO A 138 -22.50 -3.27 10.77
C PRO A 138 -24.01 -3.34 11.03
N THR A 139 -24.50 -2.58 12.01
CA THR A 139 -25.93 -2.36 12.15
C THR A 139 -26.42 -1.75 10.84
N ALA A 140 -27.45 -2.35 10.24
CA ALA A 140 -27.97 -2.04 8.89
C ALA A 140 -28.43 -0.59 8.67
N THR A 141 -28.40 0.25 9.71
CA THR A 141 -28.93 1.61 9.75
C THR A 141 -27.88 2.70 9.94
N GLY A 142 -26.58 2.36 9.87
CA GLY A 142 -25.47 3.31 10.02
C GLY A 142 -24.42 3.22 8.91
N THR A 143 -23.50 4.19 8.85
CA THR A 143 -22.40 4.36 7.87
C THR A 143 -21.40 3.18 7.75
N CYS A 144 -21.71 2.04 8.37
CA CYS A 144 -20.96 0.80 8.32
C CYS A 144 -21.56 -0.30 7.47
N ALA A 145 -22.72 -0.09 6.84
CA ALA A 145 -23.27 -1.05 5.89
C ALA A 145 -22.19 -1.48 4.87
N ALA A 146 -21.90 -2.78 4.84
CA ALA A 146 -21.00 -3.39 3.87
C ALA A 146 -21.55 -3.08 2.47
N GLY A 147 -20.96 -2.09 1.79
CA GLY A 147 -21.33 -1.76 0.40
C GLY A 147 -21.82 -0.35 0.12
N THR A 148 -21.93 0.57 1.09
CA THR A 148 -22.05 1.99 0.67
C THR A 148 -20.67 2.46 0.23
N ALA A 149 -20.46 2.42 -1.09
CA ALA A 149 -19.38 3.10 -1.77
C ALA A 149 -19.14 4.46 -1.12
N LEU A 150 -17.87 4.84 -0.98
CA LEU A 150 -17.51 6.23 -0.69
C LEU A 150 -18.32 7.12 -1.65
N PRO A 151 -18.95 8.22 -1.17
CA PRO A 151 -19.53 9.18 -2.09
C PRO A 151 -18.43 9.56 -3.08
N ALA A 152 -18.70 9.32 -4.37
CA ALA A 152 -17.78 9.64 -5.44
C ALA A 152 -17.30 11.08 -5.22
N ALA A 153 -15.98 11.27 -5.17
CA ALA A 153 -15.41 12.61 -5.13
C ALA A 153 -15.92 13.36 -6.38
N THR A 154 -16.86 14.27 -6.18
CA THR A 154 -17.23 15.27 -7.19
C THR A 154 -15.99 16.11 -7.46
N PHE A 155 -15.59 16.13 -8.72
CA PHE A 155 -14.44 16.85 -9.30
C PHE A 155 -14.40 18.32 -8.93
#